data_AF-A0A3Q2ZDF6-F1
#
_entry.id   AF-A0A3Q2ZDF6-F1
#
_cell.length_a   1.000
_cell.length_b   1.000
_cell.length_c   1.000
_cell.angle_alpha   90.00
_cell.angle_beta   90.00
_cell.angle_gamma   90.00
#
_symmetry.space_group_name_H-M   'P 1'
#
loop_
_entity.id
_entity.type
_entity.pdbx_description
1 polymer ?
#
loop_
_entity_poly.entity_id
_entity_poly.type
_entity_poly.pdbx_seq_one_letter_code
_entity_poly.pdbx_strand_id
1 'polypeptide(L)'
;MPTLDVTDVSALSPSKRAKTETTEAPVLRFAKLSEHATPPTRGSAKAAGYDLYSAYDYSIGAMDKAIVKTDIQIAVPHGYYGRVAPRSGLAAKHFIDVGAGVVDEDYRGNVGVVLFNFSKETFEVKKGDRVAQLVCEKICYPDLVEEKTLDETKRGAGGFGSTGRN
;
A
#
# COMPACT_ATOMS: atom_id res chain seq x y z
N MET A 1 -43.08 -45.14 40.85
CA MET A 1 -42.31 -45.91 39.86
C MET A 1 -42.23 -45.08 38.58
N PRO A 2 -41.04 -44.94 37.98
CA PRO A 2 -40.56 -43.84 37.12
C PRO A 2 -41.03 -44.00 35.64
N THR A 3 -40.94 -43.03 34.70
CA THR A 3 -39.76 -42.40 34.08
C THR A 3 -40.17 -41.11 33.32
N LEU A 4 -39.63 -39.93 33.65
CA LEU A 4 -38.51 -39.19 33.02
C LEU A 4 -38.80 -38.50 31.67
N ASP A 5 -38.60 -37.17 31.70
CA ASP A 5 -38.61 -36.14 30.65
C ASP A 5 -37.93 -36.50 29.33
N VAL A 6 -38.43 -35.92 28.22
CA VAL A 6 -37.61 -35.04 27.36
C VAL A 6 -38.51 -33.95 26.74
N THR A 7 -38.18 -32.70 27.04
CA THR A 7 -38.67 -31.46 26.44
C THR A 7 -38.20 -31.30 24.99
N ASP A 8 -39.10 -30.92 24.06
CA ASP A 8 -38.68 -30.30 22.80
C ASP A 8 -39.29 -28.91 22.67
N VAL A 9 -38.53 -27.94 23.16
CA VAL A 9 -38.66 -26.52 22.87
C VAL A 9 -37.26 -26.03 22.53
N SER A 10 -36.89 -26.13 21.26
CA SER A 10 -35.74 -25.41 20.71
C SER A 10 -36.10 -24.93 19.30
N ALA A 11 -36.49 -23.66 19.20
CA ALA A 11 -35.59 -22.55 18.91
C ALA A 11 -35.61 -22.22 17.41
N LEU A 12 -36.55 -21.35 17.05
CA LEU A 12 -36.35 -20.43 15.93
C LEU A 12 -35.14 -19.55 16.25
N SER A 13 -34.17 -19.49 15.34
CA SER A 13 -33.18 -18.42 15.31
C SER A 13 -32.80 -18.09 13.87
N PRO A 14 -32.97 -16.81 13.45
CA PRO A 14 -32.65 -16.36 12.11
C PRO A 14 -31.17 -15.96 12.10
N SER A 15 -30.38 -16.50 11.17
CA SER A 15 -29.25 -15.82 10.51
C SER A 15 -28.25 -16.83 9.97
N LYS A 16 -28.45 -17.21 8.72
CA LYS A 16 -27.33 -17.41 7.81
C LYS A 16 -27.77 -16.87 6.45
N ARG A 17 -27.88 -15.54 6.35
CA ARG A 17 -27.66 -14.87 5.08
C ARG A 17 -26.22 -15.22 4.71
N ALA A 18 -26.05 -16.25 3.89
CA ALA A 18 -24.85 -16.38 3.10
C ALA A 18 -24.72 -15.06 2.34
N LYS A 19 -23.76 -14.22 2.76
CA LYS A 19 -23.34 -13.09 1.94
C LYS A 19 -22.87 -13.70 0.64
N THR A 20 -23.67 -13.53 -0.39
CA THR A 20 -23.24 -13.69 -1.77
C THR A 20 -22.08 -12.73 -1.94
N GLU A 21 -20.84 -13.23 -1.84
CA GLU A 21 -19.65 -12.48 -2.21
C GLU A 21 -19.75 -12.23 -3.70
N THR A 22 -20.40 -11.12 -4.03
CA THR A 22 -20.34 -10.54 -5.36
C THR A 22 -18.88 -10.13 -5.50
N THR A 23 -18.13 -10.81 -6.37
CA THR A 23 -16.71 -10.54 -6.61
C THR A 23 -16.58 -9.20 -7.36
N GLU A 24 -16.88 -8.11 -6.66
CA GLU A 24 -16.65 -6.76 -7.18
C GLU A 24 -15.14 -6.58 -7.35
N ALA A 25 -14.74 -6.06 -8.51
CA ALA A 25 -13.34 -5.76 -8.78
C ALA A 25 -12.81 -4.79 -7.70
N PRO A 26 -11.55 -4.94 -7.25
CA PRO A 26 -10.98 -4.07 -6.23
C PRO A 26 -11.02 -2.61 -6.69
N VAL A 27 -11.64 -1.74 -5.90
CA VAL A 27 -11.77 -0.31 -6.20
C VAL A 27 -10.88 0.51 -5.28
N LEU A 28 -9.93 1.25 -5.87
CA LEU A 28 -9.19 2.30 -5.17
C LEU A 28 -10.04 3.58 -5.14
N ARG A 29 -10.40 4.06 -3.96
CA ARG A 29 -11.14 5.32 -3.78
C ARG A 29 -10.18 6.42 -3.36
N PHE A 30 -10.43 7.65 -3.80
CA PHE A 30 -9.67 8.82 -3.35
C PHE A 30 -10.59 10.04 -3.21
N ALA A 31 -10.17 11.01 -2.41
CA ALA A 31 -10.78 12.33 -2.33
C ALA A 31 -9.68 13.40 -2.29
N LYS A 32 -9.96 14.55 -2.91
CA LYS A 32 -9.07 15.71 -2.87
C LYS A 32 -9.25 16.46 -1.56
N LEU A 33 -8.15 16.85 -0.93
CA LEU A 33 -8.09 17.67 0.27
C LEU A 33 -7.93 19.16 -0.06
N SER A 34 -7.52 19.48 -1.28
CA SER A 34 -7.38 20.86 -1.77
C SER A 34 -7.63 20.95 -3.29
N GLU A 35 -7.72 22.18 -3.79
CA GLU A 35 -7.78 22.48 -5.23
C GLU A 35 -6.45 22.19 -5.96
N HIS A 36 -5.35 22.02 -5.24
CA HIS A 36 -4.03 21.76 -5.81
C HIS A 36 -3.83 20.28 -6.17
N ALA A 37 -4.67 19.40 -5.63
CA ALA A 37 -4.59 17.96 -5.86
C ALA A 37 -4.97 17.57 -7.30
N THR A 38 -4.15 16.71 -7.89
CA THR A 38 -4.42 16.10 -9.20
C THR A 38 -4.85 14.64 -9.02
N PRO A 39 -5.94 14.18 -9.69
CA PRO A 39 -6.34 12.77 -9.64
C PRO A 39 -5.19 11.85 -10.10
N PRO A 40 -4.89 10.76 -9.37
CA PRO A 40 -3.90 9.79 -9.81
C PRO A 40 -4.27 9.19 -11.18
N THR A 41 -3.29 8.96 -12.05
CA THR A 41 -3.52 8.43 -13.40
C THR A 41 -2.68 7.20 -13.69
N ARG A 42 -3.09 6.35 -14.63
CA ARG A 42 -2.28 5.21 -15.07
C ARG A 42 -1.52 5.56 -16.35
N GLY A 43 -0.22 5.31 -16.38
CA GLY A 43 0.61 5.55 -17.56
C GLY A 43 0.31 4.62 -18.75
N SER A 44 -0.31 3.46 -18.50
CA SER A 44 -0.74 2.52 -19.54
C SER A 44 -1.87 1.62 -19.01
N ALA A 45 -2.54 0.89 -19.91
CA ALA A 45 -3.67 0.01 -19.57
C ALA A 45 -3.31 -1.09 -18.53
N LYS A 46 -2.03 -1.50 -18.48
CA LYS A 46 -1.50 -2.51 -17.56
C LYS A 46 -0.41 -1.94 -16.63
N ALA A 47 -0.33 -0.62 -16.47
CA ALA A 47 0.59 -0.02 -15.51
C ALA A 47 0.26 -0.51 -14.10
N ALA A 48 1.29 -0.93 -13.35
CA ALA A 48 1.13 -1.49 -12.02
C ALA A 48 0.66 -0.44 -11.00
N GLY A 49 1.12 0.81 -11.14
CA GLY A 49 0.78 1.90 -10.25
C GLY A 49 0.02 3.05 -10.92
N TYR A 50 -0.61 3.86 -10.07
CA TYR A 50 -1.14 5.17 -10.43
C TYR A 50 -0.09 6.25 -10.14
N ASP A 51 0.29 7.04 -11.14
CA ASP A 51 1.16 8.20 -10.97
C ASP A 51 0.55 9.16 -9.91
N LEU A 52 1.35 9.52 -8.91
CA LEU A 52 1.04 10.51 -7.88
C LEU A 52 1.68 11.85 -8.23
N TYR A 53 0.93 12.91 -7.97
CA TYR A 53 1.28 14.26 -8.38
C TYR A 53 1.63 15.12 -7.16
N SER A 54 2.64 15.97 -7.31
CA SER A 54 2.92 17.00 -6.30
C SER A 54 1.81 18.05 -6.29
N ALA A 55 1.29 18.39 -5.13
CA ALA A 55 0.35 19.50 -4.95
C ALA A 55 1.06 20.87 -4.86
N TYR A 56 2.38 20.89 -4.61
CA TYR A 56 3.15 22.10 -4.36
C TYR A 56 4.54 22.07 -5.00
N ASP A 57 5.22 23.21 -4.97
CA ASP A 57 6.61 23.30 -5.38
C ASP A 57 7.54 22.91 -4.21
N TYR A 58 8.59 22.14 -4.51
CA TYR A 58 9.63 21.76 -3.56
C TYR A 58 11.01 21.86 -4.22
N SER A 59 12.00 22.25 -3.42
CA SER A 59 13.41 22.20 -3.79
C SER A 59 14.11 21.24 -2.85
N ILE A 60 14.60 20.12 -3.38
CA ILE A 60 15.24 19.06 -2.58
C ILE A 60 16.74 19.15 -2.81
N GLY A 61 17.48 19.58 -1.79
CA GLY A 61 18.93 19.71 -1.87
C GLY A 61 19.64 18.39 -2.18
N ALA A 62 20.90 18.49 -2.58
CA ALA A 62 21.77 17.33 -2.75
C ALA A 62 21.90 16.54 -1.43
N MET A 63 21.76 15.21 -1.51
CA MET A 63 21.79 14.31 -0.34
C MET A 63 20.72 14.62 0.73
N ASP A 64 19.60 15.23 0.34
CA ASP A 64 18.52 15.62 1.24
C ASP A 64 17.19 14.88 0.91
N LYS A 65 16.16 15.14 1.71
CA LYS A 65 14.84 14.53 1.59
C LYS A 65 13.72 15.55 1.76
N ALA A 66 12.59 15.32 1.08
CA ALA A 66 11.37 16.08 1.28
C ALA A 66 10.14 15.18 1.34
N ILE A 67 9.13 15.61 2.09
CA ILE A 67 7.81 14.98 2.07
C ILE A 67 6.93 15.80 1.13
N VAL A 68 6.78 15.29 -0.09
CA VAL A 68 5.96 15.90 -1.13
C VAL A 68 4.49 15.53 -0.89
N LYS A 69 3.66 16.53 -0.55
CA LYS A 69 2.22 16.34 -0.37
C LYS A 69 1.52 16.18 -1.72
N THR A 70 0.57 15.24 -1.77
CA THR A 70 -0.30 15.03 -2.94
C THR A 70 -1.66 15.70 -2.79
N ASP A 71 -2.04 16.07 -1.55
CA ASP A 71 -3.35 16.59 -1.19
C ASP A 71 -4.51 15.68 -1.59
N ILE A 72 -4.27 14.37 -1.62
CA ILE A 72 -5.32 13.37 -1.68
C ILE A 72 -5.30 12.53 -0.41
N GLN A 73 -6.48 12.07 -0.02
CA GLN A 73 -6.64 10.93 0.88
C GLN A 73 -7.14 9.75 0.05
N ILE A 74 -6.80 8.53 0.45
CA ILE A 74 -7.17 7.31 -0.26
C ILE A 74 -7.85 6.30 0.66
N ALA A 75 -8.62 5.40 0.06
CA ALA A 75 -9.05 4.16 0.68
C ALA A 75 -8.74 3.04 -0.31
N VAL A 76 -7.69 2.28 0.00
CA VAL A 76 -7.31 1.08 -0.75
C VAL A 76 -8.35 -0.03 -0.51
N PRO A 77 -8.52 -0.97 -1.46
CA PRO A 77 -9.42 -2.10 -1.29
C PRO A 77 -8.97 -3.01 -0.15
N HIS A 78 -9.92 -3.71 0.47
CA HIS A 78 -9.63 -4.61 1.59
C HIS A 78 -8.63 -5.71 1.21
N GLY A 79 -7.64 -5.96 2.09
CA GLY A 79 -6.58 -6.93 1.83
C GLY A 79 -5.47 -6.40 0.93
N TYR A 80 -5.37 -5.08 0.79
CA TYR A 80 -4.30 -4.40 0.07
C TYR A 80 -3.76 -3.25 0.92
N TYR A 81 -2.49 -2.92 0.72
CA TYR A 81 -1.93 -1.64 1.14
C TYR A 81 -1.50 -0.84 -0.10
N GLY A 82 -1.36 0.48 0.06
CA GLY A 82 -0.85 1.35 -0.98
C GLY A 82 0.66 1.50 -0.87
N ARG A 83 1.42 0.87 -1.77
CA ARG A 83 2.86 1.12 -1.85
C ARG A 83 3.17 2.34 -2.70
N VAL A 84 3.77 3.37 -2.11
CA VAL A 84 4.37 4.48 -2.86
C VAL A 84 5.73 4.02 -3.38
N ALA A 85 5.85 3.91 -4.69
CA ALA A 85 7.00 3.38 -5.39
C ALA A 85 7.71 4.46 -6.24
N PRO A 86 9.04 4.36 -6.42
CA PRO A 86 9.77 5.28 -7.27
C PRO A 86 9.38 5.13 -8.74
N ARG A 87 9.52 6.23 -9.50
CA ARG A 87 9.38 6.23 -10.96
C ARG A 87 10.77 6.03 -11.58
N SER A 88 10.92 5.05 -12.45
CA SER A 88 12.21 4.69 -13.05
C SER A 88 12.91 5.86 -13.76
N GLY A 89 12.14 6.74 -14.40
CA GLY A 89 12.69 7.94 -15.04
C GLY A 89 13.36 8.92 -14.08
N LEU A 90 12.80 9.10 -12.88
CA LEU A 90 13.38 9.97 -11.85
C LEU A 90 14.60 9.32 -11.20
N ALA A 91 14.54 8.02 -10.93
CA ALA A 91 15.66 7.27 -10.39
C ALA A 91 16.86 7.26 -11.34
N ALA A 92 16.66 6.95 -12.61
CA ALA A 92 17.76 6.81 -13.57
C ALA A 92 18.38 8.15 -14.01
N LYS A 93 17.58 9.23 -14.09
CA LYS A 93 18.05 10.52 -14.62
C LYS A 93 18.46 11.52 -13.55
N HIS A 94 17.83 11.47 -12.38
CA HIS A 94 17.98 12.48 -11.33
C HIS A 94 18.42 11.87 -10.00
N PHE A 95 18.65 10.56 -9.94
CA PHE A 95 19.06 9.85 -8.72
C PHE A 95 18.06 10.03 -7.55
N ILE A 96 16.77 10.03 -7.88
CA ILE A 96 15.68 10.16 -6.92
C ILE A 96 15.11 8.81 -6.53
N ASP A 97 14.92 8.60 -5.23
CA ASP A 97 14.26 7.42 -4.68
C ASP A 97 13.09 7.78 -3.77
N VAL A 98 12.26 6.79 -3.46
CA VAL A 98 11.10 6.93 -2.55
C VAL A 98 11.34 6.15 -1.26
N GLY A 99 11.25 6.84 -0.14
CA GLY A 99 11.28 6.27 1.20
C GLY A 99 9.91 5.96 1.79
N ALA A 100 9.91 5.24 2.91
CA ALA A 100 8.73 4.81 3.65
C ALA A 100 7.74 4.05 2.76
N GLY A 101 6.76 4.76 2.18
CA GLY A 101 5.93 4.27 1.09
C GLY A 101 4.91 3.20 1.46
N VAL A 102 4.67 2.91 2.74
CA VAL A 102 3.55 2.05 3.19
C VAL A 102 2.38 2.96 3.55
N VAL A 103 1.30 2.90 2.77
CA VAL A 103 0.03 3.57 3.08
C VAL A 103 -0.98 2.50 3.49
N ASP A 104 -1.33 2.50 4.78
CA ASP A 104 -2.20 1.49 5.39
C ASP A 104 -3.65 1.59 4.91
N GLU A 105 -4.37 0.47 5.01
CA GLU A 105 -5.78 0.34 4.59
C GLU A 105 -6.72 1.30 5.32
N ASP A 106 -6.41 1.61 6.58
CA ASP A 106 -7.17 2.48 7.47
C ASP A 106 -6.69 3.94 7.46
N TYR A 107 -5.62 4.28 6.73
CA TYR A 107 -5.13 5.64 6.63
C TYR A 107 -6.09 6.53 5.82
N ARG A 108 -6.50 7.66 6.41
CA ARG A 108 -7.38 8.66 5.77
C ARG A 108 -6.77 10.06 5.75
N GLY A 109 -5.49 10.20 6.04
CA GLY A 109 -4.79 11.49 5.97
C GLY A 109 -4.32 11.83 4.56
N ASN A 110 -3.50 12.89 4.46
CA ASN A 110 -2.88 13.33 3.22
C ASN A 110 -1.74 12.38 2.83
N VAL A 111 -1.86 11.73 1.67
CA VAL A 111 -0.81 10.83 1.16
C VAL A 111 0.45 11.64 0.85
N GLY A 112 1.48 11.42 1.65
CA GLY A 112 2.81 12.02 1.47
C GLY A 112 3.75 11.10 0.71
N VAL A 113 4.57 11.68 -0.17
CA VAL A 113 5.64 10.98 -0.88
C VAL A 113 6.97 11.42 -0.28
N VAL A 114 7.68 10.50 0.39
CA VAL A 114 9.02 10.79 0.92
C VAL A 114 10.02 10.62 -0.22
N LEU A 115 10.52 11.71 -0.78
CA LEU A 115 11.55 11.68 -1.81
C LEU A 115 12.93 11.81 -1.18
N PHE A 116 13.86 10.96 -1.61
CA PHE A 116 15.29 11.09 -1.35
C PHE A 116 16.00 11.55 -2.61
N ASN A 117 16.82 12.59 -2.49
CA ASN A 117 17.70 13.03 -3.55
C ASN A 117 19.13 12.56 -3.23
N PHE A 118 19.59 11.50 -3.90
CA PHE A 118 20.96 10.99 -3.75
C PHE A 118 21.94 11.63 -4.73
N SER A 119 21.48 12.57 -5.56
CA SER A 119 22.35 13.28 -6.49
C SER A 119 23.15 14.39 -5.78
N LYS A 120 24.09 14.99 -6.52
CA LYS A 120 24.87 16.15 -6.09
C LYS A 120 24.22 17.49 -6.48
N GLU A 121 23.06 17.43 -7.14
CA GLU A 121 22.35 18.60 -7.66
C GLU A 121 21.02 18.76 -6.92
N THR A 122 20.51 19.98 -6.83
CA THR A 122 19.17 20.23 -6.30
C THR A 122 18.13 19.71 -7.27
N PHE A 123 17.16 18.95 -6.76
CA PHE A 123 16.02 18.46 -7.54
C PHE A 123 14.80 19.33 -7.29
N GLU A 124 14.31 19.97 -8.35
CA GLU A 124 13.12 20.81 -8.32
C GLU A 124 11.88 19.97 -8.64
N VAL A 125 10.91 19.98 -7.74
CA VAL A 125 9.57 19.44 -7.95
C VAL A 125 8.63 20.63 -8.14
N LYS A 126 7.89 20.66 -9.24
CA LYS A 126 6.83 21.64 -9.44
C LYS A 126 5.46 21.02 -9.17
N LYS A 127 4.51 21.86 -8.78
CA LYS A 127 3.10 21.49 -8.68
C LYS A 127 2.64 20.85 -10.00
N GLY A 128 2.03 19.68 -9.90
CA GLY A 128 1.57 18.89 -11.05
C GLY A 128 2.62 17.93 -11.61
N ASP A 129 3.85 17.92 -11.09
CA ASP A 129 4.83 16.90 -11.47
C ASP A 129 4.47 15.53 -10.90
N ARG A 130 4.69 14.49 -11.71
CA ARG A 130 4.52 13.10 -11.31
C ARG A 130 5.76 12.63 -10.56
N VAL A 131 5.66 12.53 -9.24
CA VAL A 131 6.83 12.29 -8.36
C VAL A 131 7.00 10.84 -7.94
N ALA A 132 5.90 10.08 -7.86
CA ALA A 132 5.91 8.67 -7.47
C ALA A 132 4.75 7.94 -8.14
N GLN A 133 4.61 6.64 -7.87
CA GLN A 133 3.43 5.88 -8.28
C GLN A 133 2.90 5.06 -7.11
N LEU A 134 1.59 4.96 -6.97
CA LEU A 134 0.91 4.16 -5.95
C LEU A 134 0.53 2.79 -6.54
N VAL A 135 1.08 1.72 -5.97
CA VAL A 135 0.76 0.32 -6.31
C VAL A 135 -0.12 -0.26 -5.21
N CYS A 136 -1.28 -0.82 -5.56
CA CYS A 136 -2.08 -1.57 -4.61
C CYS A 136 -1.51 -2.98 -4.49
N GLU A 137 -0.79 -3.26 -3.40
CA GLU A 137 -0.18 -4.56 -3.18
C GLU A 137 -1.04 -5.43 -2.26
N LYS A 138 -1.32 -6.64 -2.74
CA LYS A 138 -2.17 -7.59 -2.01
C LYS A 138 -1.37 -8.17 -0.83
N ILE A 139 -1.99 -8.16 0.34
CA ILE A 139 -1.43 -8.70 1.57
C ILE A 139 -2.44 -9.62 2.27
N CYS A 140 -1.97 -10.34 3.27
CA CYS A 140 -2.81 -10.97 4.27
C CYS A 140 -2.59 -10.28 5.62
N TYR A 141 -3.59 -10.35 6.50
CA TYR A 141 -3.51 -9.91 7.89
C TYR A 141 -3.45 -11.16 8.79
N PRO A 142 -2.29 -11.83 8.94
CA PRO A 142 -2.17 -13.01 9.78
C PRO A 142 -2.11 -12.63 11.26
N ASP A 143 -2.67 -13.48 12.11
CA ASP A 143 -2.41 -13.44 13.55
C ASP A 143 -1.00 -13.97 13.85
N LEU A 144 -0.31 -13.36 14.80
CA LEU A 144 1.03 -13.78 15.24
C LEU A 144 0.90 -14.86 16.33
N VAL A 145 1.59 -15.98 16.12
CA VAL A 145 1.68 -17.09 17.09
C VAL A 145 3.16 -17.33 17.41
N GLU A 146 3.51 -17.28 18.69
CA GLU A 146 4.87 -17.57 19.17
C GLU A 146 5.07 -19.08 19.32
N GLU A 147 6.14 -19.61 18.73
CA GLU A 147 6.50 -21.03 18.76
C GLU A 147 7.90 -21.22 19.36
N LYS A 148 8.13 -22.39 20.00
CA LYS A 148 9.46 -22.71 20.57
C LYS A 148 10.55 -22.87 19.50
N THR A 149 10.17 -23.40 18.34
CA THR A 149 11.03 -23.55 17.16
C THR A 149 10.18 -23.70 15.90
N LEU A 150 10.75 -23.40 14.74
CA LEU A 150 10.13 -23.61 13.43
C LEU A 150 10.61 -24.92 12.79
N ASP A 151 9.92 -25.34 11.73
CA ASP A 151 10.30 -26.49 10.91
C ASP A 151 11.55 -26.21 10.04
N GLU A 152 12.24 -27.27 9.65
CA GLU A 152 13.41 -27.16 8.77
C GLU A 152 12.98 -27.04 7.30
N THR A 153 13.59 -26.10 6.58
CA THR A 153 13.38 -25.94 5.13
C THR A 153 14.67 -26.19 4.37
N LYS A 154 14.57 -26.49 3.07
CA LYS A 154 15.74 -26.64 2.19
C LYS A 154 16.67 -25.42 2.19
N ARG A 155 16.16 -24.22 2.48
CA ARG A 155 16.95 -23.00 2.55
C ARG A 155 17.66 -22.84 3.90
N GLY A 156 17.07 -23.35 4.99
CA GLY A 156 17.60 -23.21 6.35
C GLY A 156 17.96 -21.76 6.70
N ALA A 157 19.13 -21.56 7.29
CA ALA A 157 19.67 -20.25 7.67
C ALA A 157 20.34 -19.45 6.51
N GLY A 158 20.21 -19.90 5.25
CA GLY A 158 20.86 -19.26 4.10
C GLY A 158 20.21 -17.92 3.68
N GLY A 159 20.96 -16.81 3.75
CA GLY A 159 20.55 -15.47 3.32
C GLY A 159 21.71 -14.64 2.76
N PHE A 160 21.46 -13.36 2.40
CA PHE A 160 22.50 -12.40 2.02
C PHE A 160 23.46 -12.84 0.90
N GLY A 161 22.93 -13.38 -0.20
CA GLY A 161 23.75 -13.87 -1.32
C GLY A 161 24.17 -15.33 -1.20
N SER A 162 23.49 -16.12 -0.35
CA SER A 162 23.75 -17.55 -0.15
C SER A 162 23.62 -18.42 -1.41
N THR A 163 22.99 -17.93 -2.48
CA THR A 163 22.82 -18.65 -3.75
C THR A 163 23.88 -18.29 -4.80
N GLY A 164 24.86 -17.45 -4.47
CA GLY A 164 25.96 -17.08 -5.38
C GLY A 164 25.67 -15.86 -6.26
N ARG A 165 26.63 -15.54 -7.14
CA ARG A 165 26.70 -14.29 -7.94
C ARG A 165 26.56 -14.51 -9.46
N ASN A 166 26.31 -15.73 -9.93
CA ASN A 166 26.40 -16.11 -11.34
C ASN A 166 25.10 -16.73 -11.85
#